data_AF-A0AA51LTS3-F1
#
_entry.id   AF-A0AA51LTS3-F1
#
_cell.length_a   1.000
_cell.length_b   1.000
_cell.length_c   1.000
_cell.angle_alpha   90.00
_cell.angle_beta   90.00
_cell.angle_gamma   90.00
#
_symmetry.space_group_name_H-M   'P 1'
#
loop_
_entity.id
_entity.type
_entity.pdbx_description
1 polymer ?
#
loop_
_entity_poly.entity_id
_entity_poly.type
_entity_poly.pdbx_seq_one_letter_code
_entity_poly.pdbx_strand_id
1 'polypeptide(L)'
;MASNECPPGLKEGGRRLWLSVTDEFELGQHELVVLIEACRTVDALAELEKIVTRDGVTNESPQGLRAHPALVEARQQRVTLAKLVASLRIPLDDEQSAGRLPQQRVGVRKASLSVAR
;
A
#
# COMPACT_ATOMS: atom_id res chain seq x y z
N MET A 1 -9.04 -8.48 22.29
CA MET A 1 -8.09 -8.24 21.18
C MET A 1 -8.91 -8.36 19.91
N ALA A 2 -9.07 -7.28 19.14
CA ALA A 2 -9.80 -7.38 17.87
C ALA A 2 -9.00 -8.31 16.96
N SER A 3 -9.60 -9.43 16.54
CA SER A 3 -8.96 -10.32 15.56
C SER A 3 -8.80 -9.53 14.26
N ASN A 4 -7.55 -9.26 13.86
CA ASN A 4 -7.24 -8.47 12.67
C ASN A 4 -7.36 -9.34 11.41
N GLU A 5 -8.50 -10.01 11.29
CA GLU A 5 -8.79 -10.94 10.21
C GLU A 5 -8.63 -10.22 8.87
N CYS A 6 -7.89 -10.85 7.97
CA CYS A 6 -7.64 -10.30 6.65
C CYS A 6 -8.97 -10.06 5.92
N PRO A 7 -9.24 -8.85 5.42
CA PRO A 7 -10.49 -8.54 4.73
C PRO A 7 -10.74 -9.49 3.54
N PRO A 8 -11.99 -9.90 3.32
CA PRO A 8 -12.30 -10.77 2.19
C PRO A 8 -12.04 -10.06 0.87
N GLY A 9 -11.68 -10.84 -0.15
CA GLY A 9 -11.51 -10.37 -1.53
C GLY A 9 -10.12 -9.83 -1.89
N LEU A 10 -9.20 -9.68 -0.91
CA LEU A 10 -7.81 -9.34 -1.19
C LEU A 10 -7.10 -10.48 -1.95
N LYS A 11 -6.24 -10.11 -2.90
CA LYS A 11 -5.35 -11.04 -3.62
C LYS A 11 -4.00 -11.12 -2.91
N GLU A 12 -3.05 -11.82 -3.53
CA GLU A 12 -1.77 -12.14 -2.91
C GLU A 12 -1.01 -10.90 -2.40
N GLY A 13 -0.95 -9.84 -3.21
CA GLY A 13 -0.22 -8.62 -2.87
C GLY A 13 -0.85 -7.86 -1.71
N GLY A 14 -2.16 -7.63 -1.76
CA GLY A 14 -2.93 -6.97 -0.71
C GLY A 14 -2.92 -7.76 0.60
N ARG A 15 -3.06 -9.10 0.54
CA ARG A 15 -2.95 -9.96 1.74
C ARG A 15 -1.58 -9.88 2.38
N ARG A 16 -0.51 -9.86 1.57
CA ARG A 16 0.86 -9.72 2.08
C ARG A 16 1.06 -8.39 2.80
N LEU A 17 0.59 -7.28 2.21
CA LEU A 17 0.67 -5.96 2.84
C LEU A 17 -0.15 -5.89 4.14
N TRP A 18 -1.36 -6.44 4.12
CA TRP A 18 -2.21 -6.50 5.31
C TRP A 18 -1.49 -7.17 6.47
N LEU A 19 -0.99 -8.39 6.26
CA LEU A 19 -0.29 -9.15 7.29
C LEU A 19 0.97 -8.42 7.76
N SER A 20 1.82 -7.93 6.85
CA SER A 20 3.07 -7.26 7.25
C SER A 20 2.84 -6.04 8.14
N VAL A 21 1.76 -5.28 7.90
CA VAL A 21 1.45 -4.11 8.74
C VAL A 21 0.74 -4.51 10.02
N THR A 22 -0.25 -5.40 9.94
CA THR A 22 -1.07 -5.78 11.10
C THR A 22 -0.38 -6.72 12.09
N ASP A 23 0.66 -7.44 11.65
CA ASP A 23 1.51 -8.26 12.52
C ASP A 23 2.50 -7.39 13.33
N GLU A 24 2.90 -6.23 12.81
CA GLU A 24 3.89 -5.35 13.45
C GLU A 24 3.28 -4.17 14.22
N PHE A 25 2.13 -3.66 13.77
CA PHE A 25 1.55 -2.41 14.25
C PHE A 25 0.12 -2.58 14.77
N GLU A 26 -0.17 -1.96 15.91
CA GLU A 26 -1.55 -1.79 16.37
C GLU A 26 -2.18 -0.56 15.73
N LEU A 27 -3.24 -0.78 14.93
CA LEU A 27 -3.92 0.27 14.19
C LEU A 27 -5.29 0.60 14.79
N GLY A 28 -5.64 1.88 14.79
CA GLY A 28 -7.00 2.34 15.05
C GLY A 28 -7.94 2.08 13.87
N GLN A 29 -9.25 2.16 14.13
CA GLN A 29 -10.27 1.85 13.10
C GLN A 29 -10.10 2.65 11.81
N HIS A 30 -9.77 3.94 11.92
CA HIS A 30 -9.58 4.81 10.76
C HIS A 30 -8.33 4.44 9.95
N GLU A 31 -7.28 3.96 10.61
CA GLU A 31 -6.04 3.48 9.97
C GLU A 31 -6.26 2.13 9.28
N LEU A 32 -7.06 1.24 9.89
CA LEU A 32 -7.45 -0.02 9.26
C LEU A 32 -8.20 0.24 7.94
N VAL A 33 -9.13 1.20 7.91
CA VAL A 33 -9.82 1.58 6.66
C VAL A 33 -8.84 2.04 5.58
N VAL A 34 -7.85 2.86 5.94
CA VAL A 34 -6.81 3.31 5.00
C VAL A 34 -5.94 2.14 4.53
N LEU A 35 -5.58 1.21 5.42
CA LEU A 35 -4.80 0.03 5.08
C LEU A 35 -5.56 -0.89 4.11
N ILE A 36 -6.87 -1.07 4.28
CA ILE A 36 -7.71 -1.85 3.35
C ILE A 36 -7.62 -1.26 1.93
N GLU A 37 -7.77 0.06 1.80
CA GLU A 37 -7.68 0.73 0.50
C GLU A 37 -6.27 0.63 -0.11
N ALA A 38 -5.22 0.69 0.72
CA ALA A 38 -3.85 0.46 0.25
C ALA A 38 -3.67 -0.98 -0.27
N CYS A 39 -4.20 -1.98 0.44
CA CYS A 39 -4.15 -3.38 0.02
C CYS A 39 -4.87 -3.61 -1.32
N ARG A 40 -6.06 -3.05 -1.48
CA ARG A 40 -6.82 -3.09 -2.75
C ARG A 40 -6.06 -2.41 -3.90
N THR A 41 -5.39 -1.30 -3.61
CA THR A 41 -4.56 -0.58 -4.60
C THR A 41 -3.38 -1.43 -5.05
N VAL A 42 -2.73 -2.16 -4.15
CA VAL A 42 -1.65 -3.11 -4.48
C VAL A 42 -2.17 -4.22 -5.40
N ASP A 43 -3.34 -4.79 -5.11
CA ASP A 43 -3.94 -5.83 -5.96
C ASP A 43 -4.29 -5.30 -7.35
N ALA A 44 -4.85 -4.09 -7.44
CA ALA A 44 -5.15 -3.44 -8.72
C ALA A 44 -3.88 -3.18 -9.54
N LEU A 45 -2.80 -2.72 -8.90
CA LEU A 45 -1.51 -2.52 -9.56
C LEU A 45 -0.94 -3.82 -10.14
N ALA A 46 -1.08 -4.94 -9.43
CA ALA A 46 -0.62 -6.24 -9.92
C ALA A 46 -1.37 -6.66 -11.20
N GLU A 47 -2.69 -6.43 -11.27
CA GLU A 47 -3.46 -6.72 -12.49
C GLU A 47 -3.12 -5.77 -13.64
N LEU A 48 -2.94 -4.47 -13.38
CA LEU A 48 -2.54 -3.51 -14.39
C LEU A 48 -1.14 -3.81 -14.95
N GLU A 49 -0.21 -4.24 -14.11
CA GLU A 49 1.15 -4.61 -14.54
C GLU A 49 1.12 -5.84 -15.45
N LYS A 50 0.26 -6.84 -15.17
CA LYS A 50 0.05 -7.98 -16.08
C LYS A 50 -0.43 -7.54 -17.46
N ILE A 51 -1.38 -6.60 -17.51
CA ILE A 51 -1.90 -6.04 -18.77
C ILE A 51 -0.78 -5.33 -19.54
N VAL A 52 -0.03 -4.44 -18.89
CA VAL A 52 1.07 -3.71 -19.53
C VAL A 52 2.19 -4.65 -19.99
N THR A 53 2.50 -5.69 -19.21
CA THR A 53 3.49 -6.71 -19.59
C THR A 53 3.05 -7.49 -20.82
N ARG A 54 1.76 -7.83 -20.91
CA ARG A 54 1.18 -8.56 -22.04
C ARG A 54 1.08 -7.72 -23.31
N ASP A 55 0.58 -6.49 -23.19
CA ASP A 55 0.16 -5.66 -24.32
C ASP A 55 1.23 -4.63 -24.73
N GLY A 56 2.23 -4.40 -23.88
CA GLY A 56 3.24 -3.38 -24.05
C GLY A 56 2.85 -2.02 -23.49
N VAL A 57 3.82 -1.09 -23.48
CA VAL A 57 3.69 0.23 -22.88
C VAL A 57 2.98 1.26 -23.78
N THR A 58 2.76 0.91 -25.03
CA THR A 58 2.13 1.77 -26.04
C THR A 58 0.92 1.10 -26.66
N ASN A 59 -0.08 1.90 -27.04
CA ASN A 59 -1.26 1.48 -27.77
C ASN A 59 -1.35 2.27 -29.10
N GLU A 60 -1.62 1.57 -30.19
CA GLU A 60 -1.90 2.20 -31.48
C GLU A 60 -3.35 2.68 -31.54
N SER A 61 -3.53 3.96 -31.90
CA SER A 61 -4.82 4.59 -32.10
C SER A 61 -4.89 5.24 -33.49
N PRO A 62 -6.09 5.58 -34.00
CA PRO A 62 -6.20 6.36 -35.23
C PRO A 62 -5.44 7.70 -35.21
N GLN A 63 -5.14 8.24 -34.02
CA GLN A 63 -4.37 9.47 -33.82
C GLN A 63 -2.86 9.24 -33.62
N GLY A 64 -2.38 8.01 -33.86
CA GLY A 64 -1.00 7.58 -33.72
C GLY A 64 -0.70 6.82 -32.43
N LEU A 65 0.59 6.58 -32.18
CA LEU A 65 1.06 5.86 -30.99
C LEU A 65 0.84 6.70 -29.73
N ARG A 66 0.29 6.08 -28.68
CA ARG A 66 0.05 6.70 -27.36
C ARG A 66 0.46 5.74 -26.25
N ALA A 67 0.58 6.23 -25.03
CA ALA A 67 0.78 5.36 -23.87
C ALA A 67 -0.42 4.42 -23.68
N HIS A 68 -0.14 3.18 -23.28
CA HIS A 68 -1.20 2.20 -23.01
C HIS A 68 -2.11 2.68 -21.86
N PRO A 69 -3.45 2.59 -21.96
CA PRO A 69 -4.36 3.05 -20.90
C PRO A 69 -4.09 2.42 -19.53
N ALA A 70 -3.77 1.13 -19.49
CA ALA A 70 -3.39 0.44 -18.25
C ALA A 70 -2.11 1.00 -17.61
N LEU A 71 -1.15 1.48 -18.41
CA LEU A 71 0.06 2.12 -17.90
C LEU A 71 -0.25 3.49 -17.27
N VAL A 72 -1.17 4.23 -17.88
CA VAL A 72 -1.66 5.51 -17.35
C VAL A 72 -2.38 5.29 -16.01
N GLU A 73 -3.26 4.31 -15.93
CA GLU A 73 -3.95 3.95 -14.70
C GLU A 73 -2.98 3.47 -13.62
N ALA A 74 -2.01 2.61 -13.98
CA ALA A 74 -0.99 2.13 -13.03
C ALA A 74 -0.17 3.30 -12.43
N ARG A 75 0.11 4.34 -13.23
CA ARG A 75 0.76 5.56 -12.70
C ARG A 75 -0.11 6.25 -11.66
N GLN A 76 -1.42 6.39 -11.91
CA GLN A 76 -2.35 7.01 -10.97
C GLN A 76 -2.49 6.19 -9.68
N GLN A 77 -2.60 4.87 -9.79
CA GLN A 77 -2.67 3.95 -8.65
C GLN A 77 -1.40 4.00 -7.79
N ARG A 78 -0.20 4.10 -8.39
CA ARG A 78 1.07 4.29 -7.65
C ARG A 78 1.05 5.58 -6.82
N VAL A 79 0.53 6.67 -7.36
CA VAL A 79 0.39 7.95 -6.62
C VAL A 79 -0.61 7.81 -5.48
N THR A 80 -1.76 7.15 -5.72
CA THR A 80 -2.76 6.87 -4.68
C THR A 80 -2.17 6.02 -3.56
N LEU A 81 -1.46 4.94 -3.89
CA LEU A 81 -0.81 4.08 -2.92
C LEU A 81 0.18 4.85 -2.05
N ALA A 82 1.03 5.68 -2.66
CA ALA A 82 1.98 6.51 -1.92
C ALA A 82 1.29 7.45 -0.91
N LYS A 83 0.14 8.02 -1.27
CA LYS A 83 -0.65 8.88 -0.37
C LYS A 83 -1.28 8.09 0.78
N LEU A 84 -1.86 6.92 0.49
CA LEU A 84 -2.47 6.06 1.51
C LEU A 84 -1.42 5.57 2.51
N VAL A 85 -0.28 5.08 2.03
CA VAL A 85 0.84 4.62 2.88
C VAL A 85 1.39 5.77 3.72
N ALA A 86 1.60 6.95 3.13
CA ALA A 86 2.04 8.12 3.89
C ALA A 86 1.02 8.54 4.97
N SER A 87 -0.28 8.38 4.72
CA SER A 87 -1.32 8.68 5.71
C SER A 87 -1.40 7.71 6.88
N LEU A 88 -0.92 6.46 6.71
CA LEU A 88 -0.80 5.50 7.80
C LEU A 88 0.30 5.88 8.81
N ARG A 89 1.24 6.77 8.44
CA ARG A 89 2.30 7.25 9.35
C ARG A 89 3.09 6.12 10.02
N ILE A 90 3.26 5.00 9.32
CA ILE A 90 4.04 3.88 9.82
C ILE A 90 5.48 4.37 10.01
N PRO A 91 6.05 4.26 11.22
CA PRO A 91 7.44 4.64 11.45
C PRO A 91 8.36 3.85 10.51
N LEU A 92 9.26 4.55 9.83
CA LEU A 92 10.39 3.88 9.20
C LEU A 92 11.32 3.43 10.33
N ASP A 93 11.89 2.23 10.23
CA ASP A 93 12.84 1.73 11.23
C ASP A 93 13.91 2.76 11.56
N ASP A 94 14.37 2.75 12.81
CA ASP A 94 15.15 3.82 13.43
C ASP A 94 16.39 4.24 12.63
N GLU A 95 16.97 3.33 11.83
CA GLU A 95 18.10 3.61 10.93
C GLU A 95 17.76 4.56 9.76
N GLN A 96 16.50 4.58 9.31
CA GLN A 96 16.01 5.46 8.22
C GLN A 96 15.47 6.81 8.73
N SER A 97 15.26 6.94 10.05
CA SER A 97 14.81 8.19 10.68
C SER A 97 15.96 9.15 11.01
N ALA A 98 17.22 8.68 11.01
CA ALA A 98 18.42 9.47 11.26
C ALA A 98 18.71 10.47 10.12
N GLY A 99 17.93 11.54 10.02
CA GLY A 99 18.19 12.64 9.06
C GLY A 99 16.96 13.34 8.50
N ARG A 100 15.74 12.83 8.76
CA ARG A 100 14.51 13.55 8.40
C ARG A 100 14.06 14.43 9.57
N LEU A 101 13.88 15.73 9.30
CA LEU A 101 13.19 16.63 10.23
C LEU A 101 11.85 15.99 10.62
N PRO A 102 11.54 15.87 11.93
CA PRO A 102 10.36 15.15 12.37
C PRO A 102 9.12 15.87 11.84
N GLN A 103 8.36 15.19 10.97
CA GLN A 103 7.02 15.65 10.62
C GLN A 103 6.14 15.41 11.84
N GLN A 104 6.13 16.37 12.77
CA GLN A 104 5.45 16.30 14.06
C GLN A 104 3.93 16.19 13.86
N ARG A 105 3.43 14.97 13.79
CA ARG A 105 2.01 14.62 13.79
C ARG A 105 1.88 13.20 14.34
N VAL A 106 1.08 13.04 15.39
CA VAL A 106 0.85 11.81 16.17
C VAL A 106 0.75 10.58 15.25
N GLY A 107 1.55 9.55 15.48
CA GLY A 107 1.72 8.37 14.62
C GLY A 107 1.26 7.06 15.27
N VAL A 108 1.28 6.00 14.45
CA VAL A 108 0.95 4.61 14.83
C VAL A 108 1.94 4.09 15.89
N ARG A 109 1.47 3.22 16.77
CA ARG A 109 2.27 2.61 17.85
C ARG A 109 2.77 1.24 17.42
N LYS A 110 4.07 0.95 17.62
CA LYS A 110 4.62 -0.41 17.48
C LYS A 110 3.97 -1.33 18.52
N ALA A 111 3.62 -2.55 18.13
CA ALA A 111 3.12 -3.54 19.06
C ALA A 111 4.22 -3.90 20.07
N SER A 112 3.96 -3.71 21.36
CA SER A 112 4.87 -4.13 22.42
C SER A 112 4.79 -5.65 22.59
N LEU A 113 5.85 -6.39 22.20
CA LEU A 113 6.00 -7.80 22.56
C LEU A 113 6.09 -7.91 24.10
N SER A 114 5.07 -8.48 24.72
CA SER A 114 5.18 -8.98 26.09
C SER A 114 6.02 -10.26 26.06
N VAL A 115 7.26 -10.17 26.54
CA VAL A 115 8.07 -11.35 26.88
C VAL A 115 7.43 -11.98 28.12
N ALA A 116 6.60 -12.99 27.91
CA ALA A 116 6.19 -13.89 28.98
C ALA A 116 7.43 -14.67 29.44
N ARG A 117 7.70 -14.58 30.74
CA ARG A 117 8.84 -15.17 31.44
C ARG A 117 8.56 -16.63 31.82
#